data_AF-A0A371DBP3-F1
#
_entry.id   AF-A0A371DBP3-F1
#
_cell.length_a   1.000
_cell.length_b   1.000
_cell.length_c   1.000
_cell.angle_alpha   90.00
_cell.angle_beta   90.00
_cell.angle_gamma   90.00
#
_symmetry.space_group_name_H-M   'P 1'
#
loop_
_entity.id
_entity.type
_entity.pdbx_description
1 polymer ?
#
loop_
_entity_poly.entity_id
_entity_poly.type
_entity_poly.pdbx_seq_one_letter_code
_entity_poly.pdbx_strand_id
1 'polypeptide(L)'
;MASLATRSLALARTHTSRAVSSRLLSTTRVVRQEATPNLGSVPPAKKPVGAFRGGIVGFLFGFSLASSLAAYHLLEEYKLASAALQASVEELQASTQKVSAHVRRIEAVEKELKALSESSATKEDISRVRAEMKKLYDGLHVEFLDLRAHVWGIQQDLHSLSKKESSTVRIV
;
A
#
# COMPACT_ATOMS: atom_id res chain seq x y z
N MET A 1 -6.15 -9.61 29.16
CA MET A 1 -7.62 -9.46 29.12
C MET A 1 -7.92 -7.98 28.98
N ALA A 2 -7.91 -7.47 27.75
CA ALA A 2 -8.17 -6.06 27.46
C ALA A 2 -9.15 -5.97 26.29
N SER A 3 -10.27 -5.33 26.58
CA SER A 3 -11.42 -5.01 25.76
C SER A 3 -11.02 -4.26 24.48
N LEU A 4 -11.58 -4.67 23.33
CA LEU A 4 -11.69 -3.78 22.17
C LEU A 4 -13.12 -3.80 21.66
N ALA A 5 -13.72 -2.63 21.82
CA ALA A 5 -15.08 -2.28 21.53
C ALA A 5 -15.38 -2.30 20.04
N THR A 6 -16.58 -2.80 19.76
CA THR A 6 -17.47 -2.52 18.64
C THR A 6 -17.32 -1.10 18.11
N ARG A 7 -17.16 -0.94 16.78
CA ARG A 7 -17.50 0.32 16.09
C ARG A 7 -17.89 0.04 14.64
N SER A 8 -19.21 -0.09 14.47
CA SER A 8 -19.95 0.02 13.22
C SER A 8 -19.79 1.42 12.64
N LEU A 9 -19.41 1.53 11.37
CA LEU A 9 -19.41 2.78 10.62
C LEU A 9 -20.68 2.83 9.76
N ALA A 10 -21.67 3.58 10.22
CA ALA A 10 -22.84 3.96 9.44
C ALA A 10 -22.44 5.10 8.49
N LEU A 11 -22.51 4.85 7.19
CA LEU A 11 -22.27 5.84 6.15
C LEU A 11 -23.52 6.72 5.99
N ALA A 12 -23.57 7.85 6.69
CA ALA A 12 -24.58 8.88 6.48
C ALA A 12 -24.29 9.62 5.16
N ARG A 13 -24.97 9.21 4.08
CA ARG A 13 -24.94 9.92 2.79
C ARG A 13 -25.91 11.11 2.86
N THR A 14 -25.37 12.31 3.04
CA THR A 14 -26.11 13.56 2.92
C THR A 14 -26.48 13.80 1.46
N HIS A 15 -27.72 13.49 1.09
CA HIS A 15 -28.29 13.95 -0.17
C HIS A 15 -28.67 15.43 -0.04
N THR A 16 -27.90 16.29 -0.68
CA THR A 16 -28.24 17.70 -0.88
C THR A 16 -29.52 17.78 -1.72
N SER A 17 -30.61 18.24 -1.11
CA SER A 17 -31.86 18.54 -1.78
C SER A 17 -31.66 19.72 -2.74
N ARG A 18 -31.67 19.44 -4.05
CA ARG A 18 -31.74 20.49 -5.06
C ARG A 18 -33.19 20.97 -5.10
N ALA A 19 -33.48 22.03 -4.35
CA ALA A 19 -34.76 22.71 -4.40
C ALA A 19 -35.00 23.24 -5.82
N VAL A 20 -35.88 22.58 -6.56
CA VAL A 20 -36.40 23.08 -7.82
C VAL A 20 -37.39 24.19 -7.48
N SER A 21 -36.96 25.45 -7.64
CA SER A 21 -37.85 26.59 -7.61
C SER A 21 -38.80 26.48 -8.81
N SER A 22 -40.00 25.96 -8.57
CA SER A 22 -41.10 26.03 -9.52
C SER A 22 -41.52 27.49 -9.63
N ARG A 23 -41.15 28.12 -10.74
CA ARG A 23 -41.76 29.40 -11.13
C ARG A 23 -43.25 29.14 -11.39
N LEU A 24 -44.07 29.45 -10.41
CA LEU A 24 -45.52 29.57 -10.54
C LEU A 24 -45.79 30.73 -11.51
N LEU A 25 -46.17 30.40 -12.74
CA LEU A 25 -46.75 31.35 -13.67
C LEU A 25 -48.14 31.73 -13.16
N SER A 26 -48.21 32.78 -12.34
CA SER A 26 -49.47 33.42 -11.96
C SER A 26 -49.93 34.30 -13.12
N THR A 27 -50.86 33.81 -13.93
CA THR A 27 -51.55 34.62 -14.94
C THR A 27 -52.77 35.26 -14.28
N THR A 28 -52.58 36.37 -13.57
CA THR A 28 -53.71 37.19 -13.15
C THR A 28 -54.30 37.86 -14.39
N ARG A 29 -55.48 37.40 -14.85
CA ARG A 29 -56.26 38.13 -15.84
C ARG A 29 -56.76 39.41 -15.19
N VAL A 30 -56.17 40.55 -15.57
CA VAL A 30 -56.75 41.86 -15.29
C VAL A 30 -58.02 41.96 -16.12
N VAL A 31 -59.16 41.68 -15.49
CA VAL A 31 -60.49 42.04 -15.97
C VAL A 31 -60.55 43.56 -15.90
N ARG A 32 -60.33 44.23 -17.04
CA ARG A 32 -60.56 45.67 -17.18
C ARG A 32 -62.06 45.89 -17.30
N GLN A 33 -62.70 46.11 -16.15
CA GLN A 33 -64.11 46.42 -16.06
C GLN A 33 -64.37 47.83 -16.61
N GLU A 34 -65.40 47.90 -17.44
CA GLU A 34 -65.87 49.07 -18.16
C GLU A 34 -66.23 50.23 -17.23
N ALA A 35 -65.70 51.41 -17.55
CA ALA A 35 -66.28 52.69 -17.15
C ALA A 35 -66.23 53.60 -18.39
N THR A 36 -67.32 53.65 -19.14
CA THR A 36 -67.61 54.68 -20.14
C THR A 36 -68.13 55.94 -19.44
N PRO A 37 -68.27 57.12 -20.09
CA PRO A 37 -67.69 57.62 -21.34
C PRO A 37 -67.08 59.03 -21.15
N ASN A 38 -65.92 59.38 -21.72
CA ASN A 38 -65.57 60.79 -21.97
C ASN A 38 -64.49 60.92 -23.06
N LEU A 39 -64.95 61.32 -24.25
CA LEU A 39 -64.33 62.26 -25.20
C LEU A 39 -62.79 62.34 -25.20
N GLY A 40 -62.17 61.66 -26.18
CA GLY A 40 -60.77 61.87 -26.54
C GLY A 40 -60.18 60.69 -27.29
N SER A 41 -59.76 60.91 -28.54
CA SER A 41 -59.23 59.91 -29.48
C SER A 41 -58.12 59.03 -28.87
N VAL A 42 -58.34 57.73 -28.78
CA VAL A 42 -57.27 56.74 -28.52
C VAL A 42 -56.59 56.42 -29.86
N PRO A 43 -55.27 56.64 -30.02
CA PRO A 43 -54.57 56.39 -31.27
C PRO A 43 -54.53 54.88 -31.59
N PRO A 44 -54.49 54.50 -32.87
CA PRO A 44 -54.60 53.10 -33.29
C PRO A 44 -53.44 52.28 -32.71
N ALA A 45 -53.77 51.11 -32.15
CA ALA A 45 -52.80 50.17 -31.59
C ALA A 45 -51.72 49.84 -32.65
N LYS A 46 -50.50 50.37 -32.45
CA LYS A 46 -49.37 50.11 -33.35
C LYS A 46 -49.05 48.62 -33.29
N LYS A 47 -49.23 47.95 -34.42
CA LYS A 47 -48.95 46.53 -34.66
C LYS A 47 -47.58 46.19 -34.04
N PRO A 48 -47.44 45.15 -33.19
CA PRO A 48 -46.18 44.81 -32.54
C PRO A 48 -45.22 44.14 -33.52
N VAL A 49 -44.78 44.86 -34.55
CA VAL A 49 -43.82 44.37 -35.56
C VAL A 49 -42.38 44.32 -35.01
N GLY A 50 -42.17 44.76 -33.76
CA GLY A 50 -40.86 44.86 -33.12
C GLY A 50 -40.44 43.62 -32.31
N ALA A 51 -41.37 42.80 -31.82
CA ALA A 51 -41.03 41.66 -30.96
C ALA A 51 -40.25 40.58 -31.72
N PHE A 52 -40.66 40.27 -32.96
CA PHE A 52 -39.98 39.29 -33.81
C PHE A 52 -38.64 39.80 -34.34
N ARG A 53 -38.53 41.08 -34.72
CA ARG A 53 -37.24 41.67 -35.19
C ARG A 53 -36.24 41.85 -34.05
N GLY A 54 -36.70 42.20 -32.84
CA GLY A 54 -35.86 42.26 -31.66
C GLY A 54 -35.48 40.87 -31.14
N GLY A 55 -36.36 39.88 -31.28
CA GLY A 55 -36.11 38.50 -30.89
C GLY A 55 -34.97 37.85 -31.68
N ILE A 56 -34.91 38.05 -33.00
CA ILE A 56 -33.82 37.47 -33.83
C ILE A 56 -32.48 38.13 -33.51
N VAL A 57 -32.43 39.45 -33.38
CA VAL A 57 -31.19 40.19 -33.07
C VAL A 57 -30.71 39.87 -31.64
N GLY A 58 -31.63 39.84 -30.68
CA GLY A 58 -31.32 39.45 -29.30
C GLY A 58 -30.92 37.98 -29.18
N PHE A 59 -31.54 37.08 -29.95
CA PHE A 59 -31.18 35.67 -29.99
C PHE A 59 -29.78 35.48 -30.53
N LEU A 60 -29.41 36.12 -31.64
CA LEU A 60 -28.06 36.02 -32.20
C LEU A 60 -27.00 36.60 -31.25
N PHE A 61 -27.29 37.72 -30.61
CA PHE A 61 -26.37 38.33 -29.64
C PHE A 61 -26.20 37.47 -28.38
N GLY A 62 -27.31 36.96 -27.82
CA GLY A 62 -27.30 36.05 -26.69
C GLY A 62 -26.65 34.70 -27.03
N PHE A 63 -26.91 34.17 -28.23
CA PHE A 63 -26.28 32.94 -28.73
C PHE A 63 -24.78 33.14 -28.96
N SER A 64 -24.33 34.28 -29.49
CA SER A 64 -22.90 34.57 -29.66
C SER A 64 -22.18 34.69 -28.32
N LEU A 65 -22.79 35.34 -27.32
CA LEU A 65 -22.22 35.44 -25.97
C LEU A 65 -22.24 34.08 -25.26
N ALA A 66 -23.34 33.34 -25.33
CA ALA A 66 -23.44 32.00 -24.76
C ALA A 66 -22.49 31.02 -25.45
N SER A 67 -22.33 31.11 -26.78
CA SER A 67 -21.37 30.32 -27.55
C SER A 67 -19.93 30.69 -27.20
N SER A 68 -19.64 31.98 -27.01
CA SER A 68 -18.31 32.42 -26.56
C SER A 68 -18.03 31.91 -25.14
N LEU A 69 -18.98 32.01 -24.21
CA LEU A 69 -18.83 31.49 -22.84
C LEU A 69 -18.71 29.96 -22.82
N ALA A 70 -19.48 29.25 -23.64
CA ALA A 70 -19.38 27.80 -23.78
C ALA A 70 -18.02 27.38 -24.36
N ALA A 71 -17.48 28.14 -25.32
CA ALA A 71 -16.14 27.93 -25.85
C ALA A 71 -15.06 28.17 -24.77
N TYR A 72 -15.23 29.16 -23.89
CA TYR A 72 -14.35 29.38 -22.74
C TYR A 72 -14.44 28.25 -21.70
N HIS A 73 -15.64 27.78 -21.37
CA HIS A 73 -15.84 26.68 -20.41
C HIS A 73 -15.28 25.34 -20.92
N LEU A 74 -15.39 25.06 -22.22
CA LEU A 74 -14.76 23.88 -22.83
C LEU A 74 -13.23 23.92 -22.72
N LEU A 75 -12.61 25.11 -22.82
CA LEU A 75 -11.17 25.27 -22.64
C LEU A 75 -10.71 25.02 -21.19
N GLU A 76 -11.51 25.40 -20.19
CA GLU A 76 -11.22 25.13 -18.78
C GLU A 76 -11.35 23.64 -18.46
N GLU A 77 -12.38 22.96 -18.97
CA GLU A 77 -12.54 21.51 -18.80
C GLU A 77 -11.44 20.73 -19.53
N TYR A 78 -10.98 21.20 -20.70
CA TYR A 78 -9.84 20.58 -21.41
C TYR A 78 -8.52 20.75 -20.65
N LYS A 79 -8.33 21.91 -19.99
CA LYS A 79 -7.15 22.17 -19.13
C LYS A 79 -7.22 21.38 -17.82
N LEU A 80 -8.41 21.25 -17.21
CA LEU A 80 -8.62 20.43 -16.02
C LEU A 80 -8.42 18.94 -16.31
N ALA A 81 -8.89 18.46 -17.46
CA ALA A 81 -8.66 17.08 -17.90
C ALA A 81 -7.18 16.81 -18.21
N SER A 82 -6.48 17.78 -18.82
CA SER A 82 -5.04 17.67 -19.07
C SER A 82 -4.24 17.69 -17.76
N ALA A 83 -4.61 18.52 -16.78
CA ALA A 83 -4.00 18.52 -15.44
C ALA A 83 -4.27 17.21 -14.68
N ALA A 84 -5.47 16.63 -14.81
CA ALA A 84 -5.81 15.34 -14.21
C ALA A 84 -5.09 14.15 -14.89
N LEU A 85 -4.87 14.22 -16.21
CA LEU A 85 -4.04 13.25 -16.95
C LEU A 85 -2.56 13.38 -16.57
N GLN A 86 -2.05 14.60 -16.40
CA GLN A 86 -0.67 14.84 -15.96
C GLN A 86 -0.43 14.32 -14.54
N ALA A 87 -1.37 14.56 -13.62
CA ALA A 87 -1.35 14.02 -12.27
C ALA A 87 -1.35 12.49 -12.25
N SER A 88 -2.13 11.86 -13.16
CA SER A 88 -2.19 10.39 -13.28
C SER A 88 -0.89 9.80 -13.83
N VAL A 89 -0.17 10.50 -14.71
CA VAL A 89 1.14 10.06 -15.22
C VAL A 89 2.24 10.20 -14.16
N GLU A 90 2.24 11.28 -13.38
CA GLU A 90 3.19 11.45 -12.28
C GLU A 90 2.97 10.41 -11.16
N GLU A 91 1.72 10.12 -10.83
CA GLU A 91 1.37 9.06 -9.87
C GLU A 91 1.76 7.67 -10.39
N LEU A 92 1.49 7.40 -11.67
CA LEU A 92 1.87 6.13 -12.29
C LEU A 92 3.39 5.98 -12.42
N GLN A 93 4.11 7.05 -12.78
CA GLN A 93 5.57 7.08 -12.82
C GLN A 93 6.16 6.84 -11.42
N ALA A 94 5.62 7.47 -10.38
CA ALA A 94 6.02 7.24 -9.00
C ALA A 94 5.73 5.79 -8.56
N SER A 95 4.61 5.22 -8.99
CA SER A 95 4.25 3.81 -8.74
C SER A 95 5.19 2.85 -9.48
N THR A 96 5.50 3.08 -10.76
CA THR A 96 6.47 2.29 -11.53
C THR A 96 7.88 2.41 -10.97
N GLN A 97 8.28 3.58 -10.48
CA GLN A 97 9.59 3.76 -9.84
C GLN A 97 9.68 3.01 -8.50
N LYS A 98 8.59 2.96 -7.73
CA LYS A 98 8.48 2.12 -6.54
C LYS A 98 8.52 0.63 -6.88
N VAL A 99 7.78 0.18 -7.90
CA VAL A 99 7.80 -1.22 -8.38
C VAL A 99 9.20 -1.59 -8.88
N SER A 100 9.87 -0.73 -9.64
CA SER A 100 11.26 -0.95 -10.09
C SER A 100 12.23 -1.02 -8.91
N ALA A 101 12.06 -0.19 -7.89
CA ALA A 101 12.85 -0.28 -6.66
C ALA A 101 12.58 -1.58 -5.88
N HIS A 102 11.33 -2.04 -5.84
CA HIS A 102 10.98 -3.32 -5.23
C HIS A 102 11.60 -4.50 -5.98
N VAL A 103 11.55 -4.51 -7.32
CA VAL A 103 12.19 -5.54 -8.15
C VAL A 103 13.70 -5.59 -7.89
N ARG A 104 14.39 -4.44 -7.88
CA ARG A 104 15.84 -4.38 -7.58
C ARG A 104 16.18 -4.89 -6.18
N ARG A 105 15.34 -4.62 -5.17
CA ARG A 105 15.53 -5.17 -3.82
C ARG A 105 15.30 -6.67 -3.78
N ILE A 106 14.30 -7.18 -4.50
CA ILE A 106 14.04 -8.62 -4.60
C ILE A 106 15.24 -9.31 -5.23
N GLU A 107 15.77 -8.80 -6.34
CA GLU A 107 16.97 -9.34 -7.00
C GLU A 107 18.20 -9.35 -6.07
N ALA A 108 18.39 -8.29 -5.27
CA ALA A 108 19.49 -8.23 -4.30
C ALA A 108 19.31 -9.27 -3.18
N VAL A 109 18.10 -9.37 -2.61
CA VAL A 109 17.78 -10.34 -1.55
C VAL A 109 17.87 -11.76 -2.06
N GLU A 110 17.48 -12.04 -3.31
CA GLU A 110 17.66 -13.37 -3.92
C GLU A 110 19.13 -13.73 -4.10
N LYS A 111 19.97 -12.77 -4.51
CA LYS A 111 21.42 -12.97 -4.63
C LYS A 111 22.06 -13.21 -3.25
N GLU A 112 21.65 -12.43 -2.25
CA GLU A 112 22.09 -12.60 -0.87
C GLU A 112 21.63 -13.94 -0.29
N LEU A 113 20.38 -14.37 -0.54
CA LEU A 113 19.88 -15.68 -0.12
C LEU A 113 20.63 -16.83 -0.79
N LYS A 114 21.03 -16.70 -2.06
CA LYS A 114 21.86 -17.72 -2.73
C LYS A 114 23.26 -17.78 -2.12
N ALA A 115 23.93 -16.64 -1.97
CA ALA A 115 25.25 -16.58 -1.34
C ALA A 115 25.21 -17.04 0.12
N LEU A 116 24.14 -16.69 0.85
CA LEU A 116 23.94 -17.11 2.22
C LEU A 116 23.60 -18.61 2.28
N SER A 117 22.83 -19.16 1.35
CA SER A 117 22.56 -20.61 1.29
C SER A 117 23.83 -21.42 1.01
N GLU A 118 24.74 -20.90 0.19
CA GLU A 118 26.04 -21.55 -0.08
C GLU A 118 27.01 -21.43 1.10
N SER A 119 26.96 -20.32 1.85
CA SER A 119 27.84 -20.08 3.00
C SER A 119 27.25 -20.49 4.36
N SER A 120 25.94 -20.71 4.44
CA SER A 120 25.27 -21.15 5.66
C SER A 120 25.57 -22.62 5.88
N ALA A 121 26.15 -22.93 7.04
CA ALA A 121 26.33 -24.30 7.49
C ALA A 121 24.97 -25.02 7.48
N THR A 122 24.86 -26.03 6.62
CA THR A 122 23.65 -26.82 6.50
C THR A 122 23.44 -27.61 7.80
N LYS A 123 22.20 -28.01 8.10
CA LYS A 123 21.91 -28.84 9.30
C LYS A 123 22.74 -30.12 9.29
N GLU A 124 23.04 -30.59 8.09
CA GLU A 124 23.87 -31.74 7.77
C GLU A 124 25.31 -31.53 8.26
N ASP A 125 25.91 -30.36 8.02
CA ASP A 125 27.26 -30.03 8.49
C ASP A 125 27.34 -30.01 10.02
N ILE A 126 26.34 -29.43 10.68
CA ILE A 126 26.26 -29.41 12.15
C ILE A 126 26.15 -30.84 12.69
N SER A 127 25.37 -31.71 12.03
CA SER A 127 25.25 -33.11 12.43
C SER A 127 26.55 -33.90 12.24
N ARG A 128 27.31 -33.61 11.17
CA ARG A 128 28.63 -34.19 10.91
C ARG A 128 29.64 -33.76 11.95
N VAL A 129 29.73 -32.46 12.24
CA VAL A 129 30.63 -31.93 13.28
C VAL A 129 30.30 -32.53 14.65
N ARG A 130 29.02 -32.69 14.99
CA ARG A 130 28.62 -33.34 16.24
C ARG A 130 29.05 -34.81 16.29
N ALA A 131 28.96 -35.52 15.17
CA ALA A 131 29.41 -36.91 15.07
C ALA A 131 30.93 -37.02 15.20
N GLU A 132 31.69 -36.15 14.54
CA GLU A 132 33.15 -36.07 14.66
C GLU A 132 33.58 -35.72 16.10
N MET A 133 32.94 -34.73 16.71
CA MET A 133 33.19 -34.37 18.12
C MET A 133 32.94 -35.56 19.06
N LYS A 134 31.85 -36.31 18.84
CA LYS A 134 31.57 -37.50 19.63
C LYS A 134 32.63 -38.58 19.43
N LYS A 135 33.08 -38.82 18.20
CA LYS A 135 34.16 -39.76 17.90
C LYS A 135 35.48 -39.37 18.57
N LEU A 136 35.83 -38.08 18.57
CA LEU A 136 37.03 -37.59 19.24
C LEU A 136 36.94 -37.78 20.75
N TYR A 137 35.76 -37.53 21.35
CA TYR A 137 35.53 -37.76 22.77
C TYR A 137 35.66 -39.25 23.14
N ASP A 138 35.00 -40.12 22.37
CA ASP A 138 35.06 -41.56 22.58
C ASP A 138 36.49 -42.09 22.39
N GLY A 139 37.20 -41.61 21.37
CA GLY A 139 38.62 -41.95 21.12
C GLY A 139 39.53 -41.52 22.26
N LEU A 140 39.42 -40.26 22.72
CA LEU A 140 40.19 -39.77 23.85
C LEU A 140 39.89 -40.53 25.14
N HIS A 141 38.64 -40.97 25.33
CA HIS A 141 38.26 -41.77 26.49
C HIS A 141 38.91 -43.17 26.47
N VAL A 142 39.01 -43.79 25.29
CA VAL A 142 39.70 -45.09 25.13
C VAL A 142 41.19 -44.93 25.43
N GLU A 143 41.85 -43.91 24.90
CA GLU A 143 43.26 -43.62 25.18
C GLU A 143 43.50 -43.38 26.68
N PHE A 144 42.59 -42.67 27.36
CA PHE A 144 42.69 -42.48 28.80
C PHE A 144 42.57 -43.80 29.60
N LEU A 145 41.66 -44.68 29.18
CA LEU A 145 41.50 -46.00 29.79
C LEU A 145 42.72 -46.89 29.56
N ASP A 146 43.27 -46.86 28.34
CA ASP A 146 44.49 -47.60 28.00
C ASP A 146 45.69 -47.11 28.81
N LEU A 147 45.86 -45.79 28.93
CA LEU A 147 46.90 -45.18 29.75
C LEU A 147 46.79 -45.59 31.23
N ARG A 148 45.57 -45.64 31.76
CA ARG A 148 45.31 -46.11 33.14
C ARG A 148 45.62 -47.59 33.31
N ALA A 149 45.27 -48.43 32.34
CA ALA A 149 45.60 -49.86 32.35
C ALA A 149 47.12 -50.08 32.29
N HIS A 150 47.81 -49.30 31.47
CA HIS A 150 49.27 -49.35 31.36
C HIS A 150 49.97 -48.95 32.67
N VAL A 151 49.54 -47.85 33.31
CA VAL A 151 50.06 -47.45 34.64
C VAL A 151 49.79 -48.52 35.69
N TRP A 152 48.60 -49.13 35.66
CA TRP A 152 48.26 -50.19 36.60
C TRP A 152 49.14 -51.44 36.40
N GLY A 153 49.42 -51.83 35.15
CA GLY A 153 50.33 -52.92 34.82
C GLY A 153 51.75 -52.67 35.37
N ILE A 154 52.30 -51.49 35.12
CA ILE A 154 53.63 -51.09 35.64
C ILE A 154 53.67 -51.15 37.17
N GLN A 155 52.62 -50.66 37.85
CA GLN A 155 52.54 -50.70 39.30
C GLN A 155 52.48 -52.13 39.84
N GLN A 156 51.75 -53.03 39.18
CA GLN A 156 51.71 -54.45 39.52
C GLN A 156 53.07 -55.12 39.31
N ASP A 157 53.75 -54.82 38.21
CA ASP A 157 55.07 -55.37 37.90
C ASP A 157 56.09 -54.93 38.96
N LEU A 158 56.10 -53.64 39.34
CA LEU A 158 56.92 -53.13 40.45
C LEU A 158 56.62 -53.89 41.75
N HIS A 159 55.35 -54.07 42.11
CA HIS A 159 54.98 -54.77 43.33
C HIS A 159 55.43 -56.25 43.30
N SER A 160 55.36 -56.89 42.14
CA SER A 160 55.86 -58.26 41.94
C SER A 160 57.39 -58.35 42.10
N LEU A 161 58.13 -57.38 41.53
CA LEU A 161 59.58 -57.28 41.64
C LEU A 161 60.00 -56.99 43.08
N SER A 162 59.35 -56.05 43.78
CA SER A 162 59.59 -55.74 45.19
C SER A 162 59.36 -56.94 46.10
N LYS A 163 58.30 -57.73 45.85
CA LYS A 163 58.05 -58.97 46.60
C LYS A 163 59.12 -60.04 46.34
N LYS A 164 59.58 -60.18 45.10
CA LYS A 164 60.65 -61.12 44.73
C LYS A 164 62.01 -60.71 45.31
N GLU A 165 62.34 -59.43 45.29
CA GLU A 165 63.58 -58.89 45.86
C GLU A 165 63.62 -59.06 47.38
N SER A 166 62.53 -58.72 48.08
CA SER A 166 62.42 -58.93 49.53
C SER A 166 62.48 -60.41 49.95
N SER A 167 62.01 -61.35 49.12
CA SER A 167 62.23 -62.78 49.38
C SER A 167 63.65 -63.25 49.04
N THR A 168 64.31 -62.65 48.05
CA THR A 168 65.68 -63.04 47.64
C THR A 168 66.73 -62.55 48.64
N VAL A 169 66.57 -61.33 49.18
CA VAL A 169 67.50 -60.77 50.18
C VAL A 169 67.40 -61.47 51.54
N ARG A 170 66.28 -62.16 51.84
CA ARG A 170 66.08 -62.92 53.09
C ARG A 170 66.60 -64.37 53.04
N ILE A 171 67.18 -64.80 51.92
CA ILE A 171 67.74 -66.15 51.75
C ILE A 171 69.27 -66.02 51.63
N VAL A 172 69.93 -65.57 52.69
CA VAL A 172 71.37 -65.77 52.98
C VAL A 172 71.52 -65.84 54.50
#